data_AF-A2RH98-F1
#
_entry.id   AF-A2RH98-F1
#
_cell.length_a   1.000
_cell.length_b   1.000
_cell.length_c   1.000
_cell.angle_alpha   90.00
_cell.angle_beta   90.00
_cell.angle_gamma   90.00
#
_symmetry.space_group_name_H-M   'P 1'
#
loop_
_entity.id
_entity.type
_entity.pdbx_description
1 polymer ?
#
loop_
_entity_poly.entity_id
_entity_poly.type
_entity_poly.pdbx_seq_one_letter_code
_entity_poly.pdbx_strand_id
1 'polypeptide(L)'
;MNELEFNIRLYLTGTMKSWTDRIDSTDQLTPQRFIFNAMTELFDSLSDDDLELIRLRYMERLTLSEVSSRYLLNECTVRNHTNPTIKQLKKILNKATEQAQHAREVD
;
A
#
# COMPACT_ATOMS: atom_id res chain seq x y z
N MET A 1 -0.43 14.23 -5.22
CA MET A 1 -0.19 12.81 -4.87
C MET A 1 -1.46 12.35 -4.17
N ASN A 2 -2.08 11.27 -4.66
CA ASN A 2 -3.30 10.75 -4.04
C ASN A 2 -2.94 9.86 -2.82
N GLU A 3 -3.95 9.54 -2.00
CA GLU A 3 -3.78 8.75 -0.77
C GLU A 3 -3.17 7.36 -1.05
N LEU A 4 -3.57 6.72 -2.15
CA LEU A 4 -3.04 5.42 -2.55
C LEU A 4 -1.53 5.50 -2.83
N GLU A 5 -1.10 6.46 -3.66
CA GLU A 5 0.32 6.70 -3.97
C GLU A 5 1.12 7.06 -2.72
N PHE A 6 0.54 7.86 -1.82
CA PHE A 6 1.19 8.22 -0.56
C PHE A 6 1.48 6.98 0.30
N ASN A 7 0.49 6.10 0.51
CA ASN A 7 0.67 4.90 1.33
C ASN A 7 1.65 3.90 0.70
N ILE A 8 1.61 3.73 -0.63
CA ILE A 8 2.60 2.88 -1.34
C ILE A 8 4.02 3.43 -1.13
N ARG A 9 4.20 4.74 -1.28
CA ARG A 9 5.52 5.37 -1.08
C ARG A 9 5.99 5.25 0.36
N LEU A 10 5.08 5.43 1.33
CA LEU A 10 5.38 5.28 2.74
C LEU A 10 5.97 3.88 3.04
N TYR A 11 5.41 2.84 2.42
CA TYR A 11 5.95 1.49 2.54
C TYR A 11 7.32 1.35 1.86
N LEU A 12 7.42 1.75 0.59
CA LEU A 12 8.64 1.59 -0.20
C LEU A 12 9.86 2.36 0.36
N THR A 13 9.64 3.44 1.11
CA THR A 13 10.72 4.17 1.80
C THR A 13 11.08 3.58 3.17
N GLY A 14 10.44 2.49 3.59
CA GLY A 14 10.61 1.87 4.91
C GLY A 14 9.97 2.67 6.05
N THR A 15 9.39 3.84 5.76
CA THR A 15 8.77 4.71 6.76
C THR A 15 7.56 4.04 7.41
N MET A 16 6.75 3.34 6.62
CA MET A 16 5.59 2.61 7.13
C MET A 16 6.02 1.59 8.18
N LYS A 17 7.00 0.74 7.86
CA LYS A 17 7.50 -0.30 8.77
C LYS A 17 8.02 0.30 10.08
N SER A 18 8.81 1.37 10.00
CA SER A 18 9.27 2.08 11.20
C SER A 18 8.12 2.65 12.05
N TRP A 19 7.05 3.13 11.43
CA TRP A 19 5.87 3.62 12.15
C TRP A 19 5.06 2.48 12.76
N THR A 20 4.88 1.38 12.03
CA THR A 20 4.29 0.13 12.51
C THR A 20 5.01 -0.35 13.76
N ASP A 21 6.34 -0.51 13.71
CA ASP A 21 7.15 -0.95 14.85
C ASP A 21 7.00 -0.02 16.06
N ARG A 22 6.97 1.29 15.82
CA ARG A 22 6.78 2.28 16.89
C ARG A 22 5.38 2.19 17.50
N ILE A 23 4.33 2.02 16.70
CA ILE A 23 2.96 1.89 17.19
C ILE A 23 2.80 0.56 17.94
N ASP A 24 3.37 -0.53 17.41
CA ASP A 24 3.35 -1.85 18.06
C ASP A 24 4.13 -1.88 19.38
N SER A 25 5.14 -1.02 19.53
CA SER A 25 5.82 -0.82 20.83
C SER A 25 4.94 -0.16 21.89
N THR A 26 3.75 0.33 21.52
CA THR A 26 2.74 0.80 22.45
C THR A 26 1.71 -0.30 22.68
N ASP A 27 1.34 -0.57 23.94
CA ASP A 27 0.26 -1.52 24.28
C ASP A 27 -1.16 -0.99 23.91
N GLN A 28 -1.24 0.05 23.08
CA GLN A 28 -2.50 0.68 22.70
C GLN A 28 -3.09 0.01 21.46
N LEU A 29 -4.36 -0.41 21.57
CA LEU A 29 -5.15 -0.96 20.46
C LEU A 29 -5.89 0.17 19.75
N THR A 30 -5.17 0.94 18.93
CA THR A 30 -5.74 2.05 18.17
C THR A 30 -6.18 1.59 16.77
N PRO A 31 -7.19 2.21 16.14
CA PRO A 31 -7.54 1.94 14.74
C PRO A 31 -6.34 2.11 13.80
N GLN A 32 -5.49 3.11 14.05
CA GLN A 32 -4.29 3.39 13.26
C GLN A 32 -3.32 2.19 13.29
N ARG A 33 -3.16 1.53 14.43
CA ARG A 33 -2.35 0.30 14.56
C ARG A 33 -2.83 -0.78 13.60
N PHE A 34 -4.13 -1.10 13.65
CA PHE A 34 -4.68 -2.14 12.77
C PHE A 34 -4.53 -1.81 11.29
N ILE A 35 -4.66 -0.53 10.92
CA ILE A 35 -4.50 -0.08 9.52
C ILE A 35 -3.04 -0.22 9.07
N PHE A 36 -2.08 0.27 9.86
CA PHE A 36 -0.65 0.17 9.52
C PHE A 36 -0.16 -1.27 9.48
N ASN A 37 -0.59 -2.12 10.42
CA ASN A 37 -0.24 -3.55 10.43
C ASN A 37 -0.82 -4.24 9.19
N ALA A 38 -2.10 -4.02 8.86
CA ALA A 38 -2.71 -4.62 7.67
C ALA A 38 -2.05 -4.18 6.35
N MET A 39 -1.64 -2.91 6.24
CA MET A 39 -0.89 -2.44 5.08
C MET A 39 0.51 -3.05 5.02
N THR A 40 1.21 -3.10 6.16
CA THR A 40 2.56 -3.69 6.24
C THR A 40 2.53 -5.17 5.88
N GLU A 41 1.60 -5.94 6.44
CA GLU A 41 1.38 -7.35 6.11
C GLU A 41 1.06 -7.56 4.63
N LEU A 42 0.19 -6.71 4.06
CA LEU A 42 -0.13 -6.78 2.62
C LEU A 42 1.13 -6.68 1.77
N PHE A 43 1.99 -5.72 2.04
CA PHE A 43 3.20 -5.53 1.23
C PHE A 43 4.32 -6.53 1.57
N ASP A 44 4.50 -6.90 2.84
CA ASP A 44 5.48 -7.92 3.26
C ASP A 44 5.14 -9.31 2.69
N SER A 45 3.89 -9.54 2.27
CA SER A 45 3.46 -10.78 1.60
C SER A 45 3.79 -10.84 0.09
N LEU A 46 4.21 -9.73 -0.51
CA LEU A 46 4.48 -9.65 -1.94
C LEU A 46 5.83 -10.24 -2.30
N SER A 47 5.94 -10.73 -3.54
CA SER A 47 7.23 -11.09 -4.11
C SER A 47 8.06 -9.83 -4.42
N ASP A 48 9.39 -10.00 -4.51
CA ASP A 48 10.29 -8.92 -4.93
C ASP A 48 9.91 -8.37 -6.32
N ASP A 49 9.45 -9.24 -7.23
CA ASP A 49 8.98 -8.85 -8.56
C ASP A 49 7.72 -7.98 -8.48
N ASP A 50 6.74 -8.35 -7.65
CA ASP A 50 5.52 -7.56 -7.43
C ASP A 50 5.86 -6.19 -6.83
N LEU A 51 6.77 -6.16 -5.84
CA LEU A 51 7.24 -4.92 -5.22
C LEU A 51 7.95 -4.02 -6.21
N GLU A 52 8.82 -4.55 -7.07
CA GLU A 52 9.51 -3.79 -8.09
C GLU A 52 8.53 -3.21 -9.12
N LEU A 53 7.58 -4.02 -9.60
CA LEU A 53 6.54 -3.55 -10.53
C LEU A 53 5.66 -2.45 -9.89
N ILE A 54 5.34 -2.55 -8.60
CA ILE A 54 4.64 -1.49 -7.85
C ILE A 54 5.52 -0.24 -7.72
N ARG A 55 6.82 -0.39 -7.39
CA ARG A 55 7.76 0.74 -7.27
C ARG A 55 7.85 1.52 -8.58
N LEU A 56 8.03 0.84 -9.70
CA LEU A 56 8.09 1.47 -11.02
C LEU A 56 6.80 2.25 -11.35
N ARG A 57 5.65 1.69 -10.99
CA ARG A 57 4.34 2.27 -11.28
C ARG A 57 4.00 3.48 -10.40
N TYR A 58 4.33 3.42 -9.10
CA TYR A 58 3.81 4.37 -8.11
C TYR A 58 4.88 5.27 -7.48
N MET A 59 6.15 4.84 -7.48
CA MET A 59 7.29 5.66 -7.08
C MET A 59 7.86 6.41 -8.29
N GLU A 60 8.22 5.68 -9.35
CA GLU A 60 8.80 6.24 -10.59
C GLU A 60 7.74 6.77 -11.57
N ARG A 61 6.46 6.50 -11.31
CA ARG A 61 5.30 6.98 -12.09
C ARG A 61 5.29 6.54 -13.56
N LEU A 62 5.85 5.38 -13.85
CA LEU A 62 5.83 4.83 -15.19
C LEU A 62 4.44 4.32 -15.58
N THR A 63 4.08 4.54 -16.84
CA THR A 63 2.92 3.92 -17.48
C THR A 63 3.11 2.40 -17.61
N LEU A 64 2.03 1.67 -17.88
CA LEU A 64 2.11 0.22 -18.09
C LEU A 64 3.02 -0.10 -19.28
N SER A 65 2.92 0.70 -20.34
CA SER A 65 3.72 0.54 -21.56
C SER A 65 5.21 0.76 -21.31
N GLU A 66 5.56 1.76 -20.50
CA GLU A 66 6.96 2.02 -20.14
C GLU A 66 7.55 0.89 -19.30
N VAL A 67 6.79 0.37 -18.31
CA VAL A 67 7.24 -0.78 -17.50
C VAL A 67 7.35 -2.03 -18.37
N SER A 68 6.33 -2.31 -19.18
CA SER A 68 6.27 -3.41 -20.14
C SER A 68 7.49 -3.39 -21.08
N SER A 69 7.83 -2.23 -21.63
CA SER A 69 8.97 -2.05 -22.53
C SER A 69 10.31 -2.24 -21.83
N ARG A 70 10.48 -1.74 -20.59
CA ARG A 70 11.73 -1.87 -19.82
C ARG A 70 12.04 -3.30 -19.42
N TYR A 71 11.02 -4.07 -19.06
CA TYR A 71 11.17 -5.44 -18.54
C TYR A 71 10.83 -6.53 -19.57
N LEU A 72 10.52 -6.14 -20.81
CA LEU A 72 10.09 -7.06 -21.88
C LEU A 72 8.89 -7.94 -21.43
N LEU A 73 7.99 -7.36 -20.65
CA LEU A 73 6.78 -8.00 -20.14
C LEU A 73 5.56 -7.54 -20.94
N ASN A 74 4.46 -8.29 -20.90
CA ASN A 74 3.18 -7.81 -21.41
C ASN A 74 2.55 -6.81 -20.40
N GLU A 75 1.91 -5.74 -20.87
CA GLU A 75 1.15 -4.83 -20.00
C GLU A 75 0.10 -5.56 -19.14
N CYS A 76 -0.52 -6.62 -19.69
CA CYS A 76 -1.43 -7.50 -18.96
C CYS A 76 -0.75 -8.17 -17.78
N THR A 77 0.48 -8.65 -17.95
CA THR A 77 1.29 -9.21 -16.87
C THR A 77 1.54 -8.15 -15.79
N VAL A 78 2.03 -6.96 -16.16
CA VAL A 78 2.25 -5.86 -15.21
C VAL A 78 0.96 -5.52 -14.43
N ARG A 79 -0.20 -5.50 -15.10
CA ARG A 79 -1.50 -5.29 -14.46
C ARG A 79 -1.86 -6.41 -13.50
N ASN A 80 -1.62 -7.66 -13.85
CA ASN A 80 -1.97 -8.81 -13.03
C ASN A 80 -1.13 -8.88 -11.75
N HIS A 81 0.12 -8.44 -11.81
CA HIS A 81 0.99 -8.33 -10.64
C HIS A 81 0.61 -7.14 -9.74
N THR A 82 0.29 -5.98 -10.32
CA THR A 82 0.07 -4.76 -9.53
C THR A 82 -1.38 -4.57 -9.06
N ASN A 83 -2.39 -4.85 -9.88
CA ASN A 83 -3.78 -4.54 -9.58
C ASN A 83 -4.35 -5.24 -8.33
N PRO A 84 -4.03 -6.52 -8.04
CA PRO A 84 -4.53 -7.19 -6.84
C PRO A 84 -4.15 -6.44 -5.57
N THR A 85 -2.87 -6.07 -5.42
CA THR A 85 -2.37 -5.30 -4.28
C THR A 85 -3.06 -3.95 -4.17
N ILE A 86 -3.20 -3.24 -5.29
CA ILE A 86 -3.87 -1.94 -5.33
C ILE A 86 -5.35 -2.04 -4.92
N LYS A 87 -6.02 -3.11 -5.34
CA LYS A 87 -7.41 -3.38 -4.94
C LYS A 87 -7.52 -3.68 -3.44
N GLN A 88 -6.58 -4.44 -2.89
CA GLN A 88 -6.55 -4.75 -1.46
C GLN A 88 -6.25 -3.51 -0.61
N LEU A 89 -5.24 -2.72 -0.99
CA LEU A 89 -4.90 -1.48 -0.30
C LEU A 89 -6.08 -0.50 -0.27
N LYS A 90 -6.80 -0.32 -1.39
CA LYS A 90 -8.03 0.49 -1.42
C LYS A 90 -9.09 0.00 -0.44
N LYS A 91 -9.25 -1.31 -0.26
CA LYS A 91 -10.19 -1.86 0.72
C LYS A 91 -9.77 -1.54 2.15
N ILE A 92 -8.48 -1.60 2.45
CA ILE A 92 -7.96 -1.26 3.78
C ILE A 92 -8.22 0.22 4.09
N LEU A 93 -7.89 1.11 3.14
CA LEU A 93 -8.10 2.56 3.28
C LEU A 93 -9.58 2.96 3.39
N ASN A 94 -10.46 2.30 2.64
CA ASN A 94 -11.90 2.56 2.75
C ASN A 94 -12.42 2.17 4.14
N LYS A 95 -12.04 1.00 4.65
CA LYS A 95 -12.42 0.57 6.02
C LYS A 95 -11.89 1.54 7.07
N ALA A 96 -10.67 2.03 6.90
CA ALA A 96 -10.08 3.04 7.78
C ALA A 96 -10.90 4.34 7.80
N THR A 97 -11.35 4.78 6.62
CA THR A 97 -12.15 6.00 6.46
C THR A 97 -13.53 5.85 7.09
N GLU A 98 -14.21 4.73 6.87
CA GLU A 98 -15.51 4.42 7.47
C GLU A 98 -15.42 4.40 9.01
N GLN A 99 -14.40 3.76 9.57
CA GLN A 99 -14.18 3.74 11.03
C GLN A 99 -13.92 5.15 11.59
N ALA A 100 -13.15 5.98 10.89
CA ALA A 100 -12.87 7.35 11.31
C ALA A 100 -14.11 8.25 11.23
N GLN A 101 -15.02 8.02 10.28
CA GLN A 101 -16.29 8.73 10.17
C GLN A 101 -17.23 8.36 11.32
N HIS A 102 -17.42 7.05 11.58
CA HIS A 102 -18.26 6.59 12.69
C HIS A 102 -17.77 7.10 14.05
N ALA A 103 -16.46 7.15 14.29
CA ALA A 103 -15.92 7.70 15.53
C ALA A 103 -16.24 9.19 15.74
N ARG A 104 -16.40 9.97 14.66
CA ARG A 104 -16.74 11.40 14.72
C ARG A 104 -18.23 11.69 14.87
N GLU A 105 -19.09 10.73 14.54
CA GLU A 105 -20.55 10.86 14.66
C GLU A 105 -21.07 10.49 16.05
N VAL A 106 -20.24 9.81 16.85
CA VAL A 106 -20.59 9.30 18.18
C VAL A 106 -20.08 10.21 19.32
N ASP A 107 -19.20 11.17 19.00
CA ASP A 107 -18.77 12.28 19.87
C ASP A 107 -19.70 13.50 19.74
#